data_AF-A0A6P0VRF5-F1
#
_entry.id   AF-A0A6P0VRF5-F1
#
_cell.length_a   1.000
_cell.length_b   1.000
_cell.length_c   1.000
_cell.angle_alpha   90.00
_cell.angle_beta   90.00
_cell.angle_gamma   90.00
#
_symmetry.space_group_name_H-M   'P 1'
#
loop_
_entity.id
_entity.type
_entity.pdbx_description
1 polymer ?
#
loop_
_entity_poly.entity_id
_entity_poly.type
_entity_poly.pdbx_seq_one_letter_code
_entity_poly.pdbx_strand_id
1 'polypeptide(L)' 'MRYGIEIEKLESNYSAYVPDLPGCVATGATIEEIQQQIKEASAFHLDG' A
#
# COMPACT_ATOMS: atom_id res chain seq x y z
N MET A 1 -12.72 -6.56 -5.30
CA MET A 1 -13.08 -5.22 -4.79
C MET A 1 -12.09 -4.20 -5.35
N ARG A 2 -12.48 -2.93 -5.50
CA ARG A 2 -11.58 -1.82 -5.83
C ARG A 2 -11.48 -0.93 -4.61
N TYR A 3 -10.28 -0.54 -4.21
CA TYR A 3 -10.03 0.39 -3.12
C TYR A 3 -9.06 1.47 -3.59
N GLY A 4 -9.16 2.65 -2.99
CA GLY A 4 -8.21 3.73 -3.22
C GLY A 4 -6.88 3.42 -2.55
N ILE A 5 -5.78 3.76 -3.20
CA ILE A 5 -4.45 3.69 -2.62
C ILE A 5 -3.81 5.06 -2.78
N GLU A 6 -3.34 5.62 -1.68
CA GLU A 6 -2.56 6.86 -1.72
C GLU A 6 -1.09 6.49 -1.71
N ILE A 7 -0.34 6.98 -2.71
CA ILE A 7 1.10 6.76 -2.82
C ILE A 7 1.78 8.11 -2.64
N GLU A 8 2.59 8.21 -1.60
CA GLU A 8 3.42 9.37 -1.31
C GLU A 8 4.87 9.08 -1.72
N LYS A 9 5.48 10.03 -2.43
CA LYS A 9 6.90 9.99 -2.74
C LYS A 9 7.69 10.66 -1.62
N LEU A 10 8.61 9.92 -1.03
CA LEU A 10 9.57 10.39 -0.05
C LEU A 10 10.93 10.67 -0.72
N GLU A 11 11.91 11.16 0.03
CA GLU A 11 13.21 11.57 -0.53
C GLU A 11 13.93 10.45 -1.31
N SER A 12 13.85 9.20 -0.82
CA SER A 12 14.56 8.05 -1.42
C SER A 12 13.67 6.84 -1.70
N ASN A 13 12.40 6.88 -1.31
CA ASN A 13 11.48 5.76 -1.43
C ASN A 13 10.03 6.26 -1.61
N TYR A 14 9.10 5.33 -1.59
CA TYR A 14 7.67 5.59 -1.63
C TYR A 14 7.03 5.03 -0.36
N SER A 15 5.93 5.66 0.05
CA SER A 15 5.00 5.13 1.04
C SER A 15 3.64 4.97 0.39
N ALA A 16 2.91 3.91 0.72
CA ALA A 16 1.55 3.69 0.25
C ALA A 16 0.65 3.31 1.42
N TYR A 17 -0.58 3.80 1.42
CA TYR A 17 -1.59 3.41 2.40
C TYR A 17 -2.98 3.38 1.78
N VAL A 18 -3.87 2.60 2.41
CA VAL A 18 -5.28 2.49 2.00
C VAL A 18 -6.13 3.33 2.96
N PRO A 19 -6.72 4.46 2.53
CA PRO A 19 -7.54 5.31 3.40
C PRO A 19 -8.73 4.57 4.01
N ASP A 20 -9.29 3.62 3.28
CA ASP A 20 -10.43 2.80 3.70
C ASP A 20 -10.06 1.69 4.71
N LEU A 21 -8.76 1.35 4.84
CA LEU A 21 -8.25 0.30 5.71
C LEU A 21 -7.12 0.85 6.59
N PRO A 22 -7.45 1.57 7.68
CA PRO A 22 -6.46 2.12 8.59
C PRO A 22 -5.57 1.00 9.16
N GLY A 23 -4.25 1.13 8.97
CA GLY A 23 -3.26 0.12 9.34
C GLY A 23 -2.72 -0.70 8.15
N CYS A 24 -3.35 -0.61 6.98
CA CYS A 24 -2.81 -1.16 5.73
C CYS A 24 -1.84 -0.15 5.10
N VAL A 25 -0.55 -0.31 5.42
CA VAL A 25 0.53 0.55 4.96
C VAL A 25 1.67 -0.27 4.36
N ALA A 26 2.36 0.28 3.37
CA ALA A 26 3.53 -0.31 2.75
C ALA A 26 4.58 0.77 2.41
N THR A 27 5.84 0.38 2.30
CA THR A 27 6.96 1.23 1.87
C THR A 27 7.81 0.49 0.87
N GLY A 28 8.31 1.16 -0.17
CA GLY A 28 9.11 0.51 -1.20
C GLY A 28 9.96 1.47 -2.01
N ALA A 29 11.04 0.99 -2.62
CA ALA A 29 11.95 1.83 -3.38
C ALA A 29 11.38 2.27 -4.75
N THR A 30 10.43 1.52 -5.27
CA THR A 30 9.77 1.79 -6.57
C THR A 30 8.25 1.70 -6.46
N ILE A 31 7.56 2.28 -7.45
CA ILE A 31 6.10 2.18 -7.55
C ILE A 31 5.65 0.72 -7.68
N GLU A 32 6.35 -0.09 -8.48
CA GLU A 32 6.00 -1.50 -8.68
C GLU A 32 6.14 -2.31 -7.38
N GLU A 33 7.23 -2.09 -6.64
CA GLU A 33 7.47 -2.74 -5.35
C GLU A 33 6.37 -2.38 -4.36
N ILE A 34 6.02 -1.09 -4.26
CA ILE A 34 5.01 -0.65 -3.29
C ILE A 34 3.61 -1.10 -3.64
N GLN A 35 3.27 -1.18 -4.93
CA GLN A 35 2.00 -1.74 -5.41
C GLN A 35 1.86 -3.22 -5.07
N GLN A 36 2.94 -3.99 -5.18
CA GLN A 36 2.94 -5.40 -4.80
C GLN A 36 2.72 -5.54 -3.29
N GLN A 37 3.51 -4.80 -2.48
CA GLN A 37 3.45 -4.88 -1.03
C GLN A 37 2.09 -4.44 -0.46
N ILE A 38 1.52 -3.32 -0.93
CA ILE A 38 0.22 -2.84 -0.45
C ILE A 38 -0.91 -3.80 -0.85
N LYS A 39 -0.77 -4.47 -1.98
CA LYS A 39 -1.73 -5.49 -2.43
C LYS A 39 -1.71 -6.71 -1.52
N GLU A 40 -0.52 -7.18 -1.16
CA GLU A 40 -0.37 -8.28 -0.19
C GLU A 40 -0.89 -7.89 1.21
N ALA A 41 -0.56 -6.69 1.68
CA ALA A 41 -1.07 -6.17 2.95
C ALA A 41 -2.60 -6.04 2.97
N SER A 42 -3.20 -5.59 1.86
CA SER A 42 -4.66 -5.48 1.72
C SER A 42 -5.35 -6.84 1.63
N ALA A 43 -4.71 -7.84 1.03
CA ALA A 43 -5.26 -9.19 0.92
C ALA A 43 -5.36 -9.86 2.30
N PHE A 44 -4.38 -9.61 3.18
CA PHE A 44 -4.38 -10.12 4.55
C PHE A 44 -5.57 -9.62 5.39
N HIS A 45 -6.19 -8.49 5.01
CA HIS A 45 -7.33 -7.89 5.71
C HIS A 45 -8.69 -8.37 5.22
N LEU A 46 -8.79 -8.90 3.99
CA LEU A 46 -10.06 -9.34 3.39
C LEU A 46 -10.34 -10.84 3.63
N ASP A 47 -9.33 -11.60 4.07
CA ASP A 47 -9.42 -13.04 4.38
C ASP A 47 -9.47 -13.32 5.90
N GLY A 48 -9.61 -12.27 6.72
CA GLY A 48 -9.70 -12.33 8.19
C GLY A 48 -11.11 -12.19 8.73
#